data_AF-A0A101XE60-F1
#
_entry.id   AF-A0A101XE60-F1
#
_cell.length_a   1.000
_cell.length_b   1.000
_cell.length_c   1.000
_cell.angle_alpha   90.00
_cell.angle_beta   90.00
_cell.angle_gamma   90.00
#
_symmetry.space_group_name_H-M   'P 1'
#
loop_
_entity.id
_entity.type
_entity.pdbx_description
1 polymer ?
#
loop_
_entity_poly.entity_id
_entity_poly.type
_entity_poly.pdbx_seq_one_letter_code
_entity_poly.pdbx_strand_id
1 'polypeptide(L)'
;MAYSDRVRGLLGGVGEFSRVRIHLKDGSVLEGMILPRPEVGDPDVLLVKLENGYNAGIHVDRILKVEALGKYEPPRVEVPPYGVVSSYPSQCRGRTRS
;
A
#
# COMPACT_ATOMS: atom_id res chain seq x y z
N MET A 1 -14.31 8.42 6.84
CA MET A 1 -13.74 7.41 5.91
C MET A 1 -14.51 7.48 4.61
N ALA A 2 -13.81 7.66 3.50
CA ALA A 2 -14.43 7.75 2.17
C ALA A 2 -14.79 6.37 1.56
N TYR A 3 -14.69 5.28 2.32
CA TYR A 3 -15.05 3.94 1.88
C TYR A 3 -16.55 3.68 1.91
N SER A 4 -17.02 2.77 1.07
CA SER A 4 -18.42 2.29 1.10
C SER A 4 -18.74 1.56 2.41
N ASP A 5 -20.03 1.45 2.73
CA ASP A 5 -20.48 0.69 3.90
C ASP A 5 -20.10 -0.80 3.82
N ARG A 6 -19.93 -1.35 2.61
CA ARG A 6 -19.48 -2.73 2.39
C ARG A 6 -18.05 -2.92 2.90
N VAL A 7 -17.15 -2.02 2.51
CA VAL A 7 -15.76 -2.03 2.97
C VAL A 7 -15.69 -1.74 4.47
N ARG A 8 -16.48 -0.80 4.97
CA ARG A 8 -16.54 -0.47 6.41
C ARG A 8 -17.02 -1.65 7.27
N GLY A 9 -18.03 -2.37 6.80
CA GLY A 9 -18.51 -3.59 7.46
C GLY A 9 -17.44 -4.67 7.51
N LEU A 10 -16.64 -4.79 6.44
CA LEU A 10 -15.54 -5.75 6.37
C LEU A 10 -14.36 -5.36 7.28
N LEU A 11 -14.09 -4.07 7.43
CA LEU A 11 -13.05 -3.57 8.34
C LEU A 11 -13.44 -3.64 9.81
N GLY A 12 -14.73 -3.72 10.15
CA GLY A 12 -15.18 -3.93 11.54
C GLY A 12 -14.69 -2.86 12.54
N GLY A 13 -14.45 -1.64 12.08
CA GLY A 13 -13.94 -0.53 12.92
C GLY A 13 -12.41 -0.37 12.93
N VAL A 14 -11.67 -1.18 12.17
CA VAL A 14 -10.25 -0.96 11.92
C VAL A 14 -10.06 0.38 11.21
N GLY A 15 -9.24 1.25 11.81
CA GLY A 15 -8.96 2.59 11.30
C GLY A 15 -7.92 2.61 10.18
N GLU A 16 -7.86 3.74 9.47
CA GLU A 16 -6.78 4.04 8.52
C GLU A 16 -5.41 3.98 9.22
N PHE A 17 -4.36 3.66 8.47
CA PHE A 17 -2.99 3.45 8.97
C PHE A 17 -2.82 2.27 9.95
N SER A 18 -3.81 1.41 10.08
CA SER A 18 -3.68 0.15 10.80
C SER A 18 -3.03 -0.91 9.91
N ARG A 19 -2.18 -1.74 10.52
CA ARG A 19 -1.61 -2.91 9.84
C ARG A 19 -2.65 -4.02 9.82
N VAL A 20 -2.83 -4.63 8.66
CA VAL A 20 -3.84 -5.66 8.42
C VAL A 20 -3.30 -6.83 7.61
N ARG A 21 -3.91 -7.99 7.83
CA ARG A 21 -3.80 -9.17 6.97
C ARG A 21 -5.11 -9.37 6.23
N ILE A 22 -5.03 -9.53 4.93
CA ILE A 22 -6.18 -9.61 4.02
C ILE A 22 -6.15 -10.97 3.37
N HIS A 23 -7.22 -11.73 3.58
CA HIS A 23 -7.40 -13.01 2.91
C HIS A 23 -8.31 -12.77 1.70
N LEU A 24 -7.83 -13.17 0.53
CA LEU A 24 -8.58 -13.09 -0.71
C LEU A 24 -9.33 -14.41 -0.96
N LYS A 25 -10.42 -14.31 -1.73
CA LYS A 25 -11.22 -15.48 -2.12
C LYS A 25 -10.48 -16.48 -3.01
N ASP A 26 -9.41 -16.03 -3.68
CA ASP A 26 -8.52 -16.89 -4.48
C ASP A 26 -7.48 -17.65 -3.63
N GLY A 27 -7.52 -17.50 -2.30
CA GLY A 27 -6.59 -18.15 -1.37
C GLY A 27 -5.32 -17.34 -1.09
N SER A 28 -5.09 -16.23 -1.80
CA SER A 28 -3.94 -15.37 -1.55
C SER A 28 -4.08 -14.61 -0.23
N VAL A 29 -2.95 -14.32 0.41
CA VAL A 29 -2.88 -13.51 1.63
C VAL A 29 -1.97 -12.33 1.38
N LEU A 30 -2.47 -11.13 1.69
CA LEU A 30 -1.73 -9.89 1.57
C LEU A 30 -1.60 -9.25 2.95
N GLU A 31 -0.43 -8.68 3.23
CA GLU A 31 -0.19 -7.91 4.44
C GLU A 31 0.27 -6.50 4.09
N GLY A 32 -0.21 -5.54 4.87
CA GLY A 32 0.17 -4.15 4.70
C GLY A 32 -0.61 -3.21 5.61
N MET A 33 -0.57 -1.93 5.27
CA MET A 33 -1.22 -0.85 6.01
C MET A 33 -2.40 -0.30 5.20
N ILE A 34 -3.55 -0.10 5.85
CA ILE A 34 -4.70 0.57 5.21
C ILE A 34 -4.35 2.02 4.93
N LEU A 35 -4.55 2.46 3.69
CA LEU A 35 -4.38 3.84 3.29
C LEU A 35 -5.72 4.60 3.36
N PRO A 36 -5.71 5.90 3.65
CA PRO A 36 -6.90 6.72 3.47
C PRO A 36 -7.28 6.74 1.99
N ARG A 37 -8.58 6.66 1.71
CA ARG A 37 -9.11 6.73 0.35
C ARG A 37 -9.35 8.19 -0.06
N PRO A 38 -8.97 8.61 -1.27
CA PRO A 38 -9.41 9.88 -1.83
C PRO A 38 -10.93 9.89 -2.09
N GLU A 39 -11.54 11.07 -2.22
CA GLU A 39 -13.00 11.17 -2.47
C GLU A 39 -13.40 10.62 -3.86
N VAL A 40 -12.46 10.61 -4.80
CA VAL A 40 -12.64 10.18 -6.18
C VAL A 40 -12.26 8.71 -6.37
N GLY A 41 -13.01 7.99 -7.21
CA GLY A 41 -12.76 6.60 -7.60
C GLY A 41 -13.88 5.67 -7.13
N ASP A 42 -13.59 4.37 -7.06
CA ASP A 42 -14.54 3.36 -6.61
C ASP A 42 -14.52 3.25 -5.06
N PRO A 43 -15.65 3.44 -4.36
CA PRO A 43 -15.73 3.31 -2.90
C PRO A 43 -15.65 1.87 -2.39
N ASP A 44 -15.85 0.86 -3.26
CA ASP A 44 -15.76 -0.56 -2.94
C ASP A 44 -14.33 -1.12 -3.03
N VAL A 45 -13.34 -0.28 -3.31
CA VAL A 45 -11.93 -0.68 -3.40
C VAL A 45 -11.17 -0.30 -2.13
N LEU A 46 -10.68 -1.28 -1.38
CA LEU A 46 -9.80 -1.10 -0.23
C LEU A 46 -8.37 -0.78 -0.71
N LEU A 47 -7.77 0.30 -0.20
CA LEU A 47 -6.41 0.72 -0.54
C LEU A 47 -5.44 0.30 0.56
N VAL A 48 -4.37 -0.37 0.16
CA VAL A 48 -3.40 -0.97 1.08
C VAL A 48 -1.99 -0.70 0.58
N LYS A 49 -1.11 -0.26 1.47
CA LYS A 49 0.33 -0.21 1.21
C LYS A 49 0.97 -1.50 1.71
N LEU A 50 1.49 -2.28 0.79
CA LEU A 50 2.17 -3.53 1.06
C LEU A 50 3.56 -3.26 1.68
N GLU A 51 4.08 -4.24 2.42
CA GLU A 51 5.41 -4.16 3.05
C GLU A 51 6.56 -3.97 2.04
N ASN A 52 6.36 -4.41 0.80
CA ASN A 52 7.32 -4.21 -0.30
C ASN A 52 7.32 -2.78 -0.89
N GLY A 53 6.51 -1.87 -0.32
CA GLY A 53 6.44 -0.46 -0.72
C GLY A 53 5.43 -0.16 -1.83
N TYR A 54 4.79 -1.16 -2.42
CA TYR A 54 3.75 -0.96 -3.42
C TYR A 54 2.38 -0.69 -2.81
N ASN A 55 1.56 0.10 -3.51
CA ASN A 55 0.17 0.30 -3.16
C ASN A 55 -0.70 -0.66 -3.99
N ALA A 56 -1.70 -1.26 -3.37
CA ALA A 56 -2.67 -2.14 -4.00
C ALA A 56 -4.09 -1.66 -3.70
N GLY A 57 -4.95 -1.68 -4.74
CA GLY A 57 -6.39 -1.51 -4.61
C GLY A 57 -7.07 -2.87 -4.76
N ILE A 58 -7.84 -3.28 -3.76
CA ILE A 58 -8.52 -4.58 -3.74
C ILE A 58 -10.03 -4.34 -3.67
N HIS A 59 -10.75 -4.75 -4.71
CA HIS A 59 -12.21 -4.69 -4.71
C HIS A 59 -12.79 -5.59 -3.62
N VAL A 60 -13.79 -5.11 -2.89
CA VAL A 60 -14.41 -5.79 -1.73
C VAL A 60 -14.89 -7.20 -2.08
N ASP A 61 -15.35 -7.43 -3.31
CA ASP A 61 -15.81 -8.74 -3.77
C ASP A 61 -14.70 -9.80 -3.84
N ARG A 62 -13.43 -9.40 -3.87
CA ARG A 62 -12.30 -10.33 -3.84
C ARG A 62 -11.85 -10.65 -2.42
N ILE A 63 -12.30 -9.89 -1.43
CA ILE A 63 -11.89 -10.01 -0.05
C ILE A 63 -12.79 -11.05 0.63
N LEU A 64 -12.15 -11.99 1.33
CA LEU A 64 -12.82 -12.97 2.18
C LEU A 64 -12.91 -12.47 3.62
N LYS A 65 -11.80 -11.99 4.18
CA LYS A 65 -11.72 -11.41 5.53
C LYS A 65 -10.53 -10.46 5.67
N VAL A 66 -10.63 -9.52 6.60
CA VAL A 66 -9.55 -8.64 7.02
C VAL A 66 -9.32 -8.82 8.52
N GLU A 67 -8.06 -9.01 8.91
CA GLU A 67 -7.63 -9.16 10.29
C GLU A 67 -6.73 -7.99 10.68
N ALA A 68 -7.00 -7.37 11.83
CA ALA A 68 -6.15 -6.32 12.37
C ALA A 68 -4.91 -6.93 13.03
N LEU A 69 -3.73 -6.51 12.60
CA LEU A 69 -2.45 -6.92 13.19
C LEU A 69 -1.92 -5.90 14.22
N GLY A 70 -2.48 -4.69 14.25
CA GLY A 70 -2.12 -3.63 15.20
C GLY A 70 -1.89 -2.28 14.52
N LYS A 71 -1.22 -1.37 15.23
CA LYS A 71 -0.79 -0.09 14.65
C LYS A 71 0.42 -0.30 13.75
N TYR A 72 0.46 0.42 12.63
CA TYR A 72 1.64 0.43 11.78
C TYR A 72 2.79 1.18 12.45
N GLU A 73 3.95 0.56 12.52
CA GLU A 73 5.21 1.21 12.87
C GLU A 73 6.03 1.38 11.58
N PRO A 74 6.40 2.63 11.21
CA PRO A 74 7.20 2.84 10.02
C PRO A 74 8.58 2.18 10.20
N PRO A 75 9.16 1.58 9.14
CA PRO A 75 10.50 1.05 9.22
C PRO A 75 11.48 2.18 9.56
N ARG A 76 12.45 1.88 10.42
CA ARG A 76 13.55 2.81 10.71
C ARG A 76 14.44 2.89 9.46
N VAL A 77 14.41 4.02 8.78
CA VAL A 77 15.31 4.29 7.67
C VAL A 77 16.52 5.06 8.21
N GLU A 78 17.71 4.51 8.04
CA GLU A 78 18.94 5.28 8.21
C GLU A 78 19.04 6.27 7.05
N VAL A 79 18.76 7.54 7.34
CA VAL A 79 18.96 8.61 6.37
C VAL A 79 20.45 8.89 6.27
N PRO A 80 21.08 8.73 5.08
CA PRO A 80 22.45 9.18 4.90
C PRO A 80 22.51 10.70 5.12
N PRO A 81 23.63 11.24 5.61
CA PRO A 81 23.78 12.68 5.78
C PRO A 81 23.51 13.41 4.46
N TYR A 82 22.76 14.50 4.55
CA TYR A 82 22.38 15.33 3.41
C TYR A 82 23.66 15.79 2.67
N GLY A 83 23.85 15.32 1.43
CA GLY A 83 25.05 15.64 0.63
C GLY A 83 25.84 14.44 0.12
N VAL A 84 25.57 13.21 0.58
CA VAL A 84 26.13 12.00 -0.06
C VAL A 84 25.24 11.61 -1.24
N VAL A 85 25.21 12.46 -2.27
CA VAL A 85 24.70 12.05 -3.58
C VAL A 85 25.78 11.15 -4.16
N SER A 86 25.60 9.83 -4.08
CA SER A 86 26.38 8.93 -4.92
C SER A 86 26.19 9.42 -6.35
N SER A 87 27.26 9.90 -6.97
CA SER A 87 27.25 10.35 -8.35
C SER A 87 26.71 9.21 -9.20
N TYR A 88 25.44 9.30 -9.63
CA TYR A 88 24.90 8.36 -10.60
C TYR A 88 25.83 8.38 -11.82
N PRO A 89 26.44 7.26 -12.23
CA PRO A 89 27.24 7.26 -13.43
C PRO A 89 26.31 7.60 -14.59
N SER A 90 26.55 8.74 -15.22
CA SER A 90 25.86 9.20 -16.42
C SER A 90 26.11 8.22 -17.56
N GLN A 91 25.32 7.15 -17.64
CA GLN A 91 25.29 6.26 -18.78
C GLN A 91 24.26 6.73 -19.81
N CYS A 92 24.47 7.91 -20.35
CA CYS A 92 23.98 8.23 -21.69
C CYS A 92 25.19 8.47 -22.57
N ARG A 93 25.85 7.38 -22.99
CA ARG A 93 26.83 7.47 -24.08
C ARG A 93 26.05 7.70 -25.37
N GLY A 94 26.32 8.83 -26.03
CA GLY A 94 25.75 9.18 -27.32
C GLY A 94 25.96 8.06 -28.33
N ARG A 95 24.86 7.62 -28.95
CA ARG A 95 24.89 6.79 -30.14
C ARG A 95 25.20 7.72 -31.31
N THR A 96 26.47 7.84 -31.70
CA THR A 96 26.81 8.43 -33.00
C THR A 96 26.20 7.53 -34.07
N ARG A 97 25.20 8.06 -34.79
CA ARG A 97 24.67 7.41 -36.00
C ARG A 97 25.78 7.46 -37.05
N SER A 98 26.21 6.29 -37.48
CA SER A 98 26.96 6.01 -38.71
C SER A 98 26.23 6.52 -39.94
#